data_AF-A0A2G3AKF6-F1
#
_entry.id   AF-A0A2G3AKF6-F1
#
_cell.length_a   1.000
_cell.length_b   1.000
_cell.length_c   1.000
_cell.angle_alpha   90.00
_cell.angle_beta   90.00
_cell.angle_gamma   90.00
#
_symmetry.space_group_name_H-M   'P 1'
#
loop_
_entity.id
_entity.type
_entity.pdbx_description
1 polymer ?
#
loop_
_entity_poly.entity_id
_entity_poly.type
_entity_poly.pdbx_seq_one_letter_code
_entity_poly.pdbx_strand_id
1 'polypeptide(L)'
;MQEQTIFIGNIPLMNSLGTSIVNGIYRIVINQILQSPGIYYRSELDHNGISVYTGTIISDWGGRSELEIDRKARIWARVSRKQKISILVLSSAMGLNLREILENVCYPEIFLSFLSNKERKKIGSKENAILEFYQQFPCVGGDPVFFESLCKELQKKFLQQRCELGRIGR
;
A
#
# COMPACT_ATOMS: atom_id res chain seq x y z
N MET A 1 18.11 26.75 21.03
CA MET A 1 17.44 25.47 21.33
C MET A 1 18.18 24.86 22.50
N GLN A 2 17.47 24.51 23.57
CA GLN A 2 18.07 23.91 24.76
C GLN A 2 18.00 22.39 24.60
N GLU A 3 19.15 21.73 24.54
CA GLU A 3 19.21 20.27 24.44
C GLU A 3 18.89 19.67 25.80
N GLN A 4 17.96 18.73 25.84
CA GLN A 4 17.59 17.99 27.05
C GLN A 4 17.83 16.50 26.81
N THR A 5 18.44 15.85 27.79
CA THR A 5 18.60 14.39 27.75
C THR A 5 17.29 13.74 28.15
N ILE A 6 16.73 12.90 27.27
CA ILE A 6 15.48 12.18 27.50
C ILE A 6 15.79 10.70 27.69
N PHE A 7 15.26 10.11 28.76
CA PHE A 7 15.33 8.68 28.99
C PHE A 7 14.19 7.95 28.25
N ILE A 8 14.54 7.05 27.32
CA ILE A 8 13.58 6.30 26.49
C ILE A 8 13.32 4.89 27.05
N GLY A 9 14.28 4.34 27.81
CA GLY A 9 14.20 3.00 28.38
C GLY A 9 15.55 2.28 28.40
N ASN A 10 15.55 1.05 28.92
CA ASN A 10 16.73 0.19 28.98
C ASN A 10 16.73 -0.80 27.80
N ILE A 11 17.85 -0.89 27.09
CA ILE A 11 18.06 -1.86 26.02
C ILE A 11 18.83 -3.06 26.60
N PRO A 12 18.31 -4.30 26.51
CA PRO A 12 19.04 -5.48 26.95
C PRO A 12 20.34 -5.64 26.16
N LEU A 13 21.47 -5.68 26.87
CA LEU A 13 22.78 -5.89 26.23
C LEU A 13 23.03 -7.37 25.98
N MET A 14 23.79 -7.65 24.92
CA MET A 14 24.25 -8.99 24.59
C MET A 14 25.54 -9.29 25.36
N ASN A 15 25.61 -10.45 25.99
CA ASN A 15 26.84 -10.92 26.65
C ASN A 15 27.83 -11.52 25.63
N SER A 16 29.02 -11.89 26.10
CA SER A 16 30.07 -12.52 25.30
C SER A 16 29.67 -13.85 24.65
N LEU A 17 28.59 -14.49 25.14
CA LEU A 17 28.05 -15.74 24.61
C LEU A 17 26.98 -15.51 23.52
N GLY A 18 26.66 -14.26 23.18
CA GLY A 18 25.63 -13.94 22.19
C GLY A 18 24.18 -14.03 22.72
N THR A 19 24.00 -13.99 24.04
CA THR A 19 22.67 -14.06 24.69
C THR A 19 22.33 -12.75 25.41
N SER A 20 21.05 -12.43 25.53
CA SER A 20 20.55 -11.31 26.33
C SER A 20 19.68 -11.83 27.47
N ILE A 21 19.76 -11.19 28.64
CA ILE A 21 18.94 -11.55 29.80
C ILE A 21 17.70 -10.67 29.82
N VAL A 22 16.52 -11.29 29.69
CA VAL A 22 15.22 -10.59 29.78
C VAL A 22 14.40 -11.25 30.88
N ASN A 23 14.08 -10.50 31.93
CA ASN A 23 13.36 -10.98 33.12
C ASN A 23 14.03 -12.21 33.78
N GLY A 24 15.37 -12.21 33.88
CA GLY A 24 16.13 -13.30 34.49
C GLY A 24 16.29 -14.54 33.62
N ILE A 25 15.80 -14.52 32.37
CA ILE A 25 15.87 -15.65 31.43
C ILE A 25 16.80 -15.30 30.27
N TYR A 26 17.70 -16.22 29.92
CA TYR A 26 18.53 -16.10 28.72
C TYR A 26 17.70 -16.22 27.45
N ARG A 27 17.89 -15.27 26.54
CA ARG A 27 17.28 -15.24 25.22
C ARG A 27 18.36 -15.11 24.15
N ILE A 28 18.14 -15.78 23.03
CA ILE A 28 19.00 -15.71 21.85
C ILE A 28 18.17 -15.11 20.72
N VAL A 29 18.75 -14.12 20.03
CA VAL A 29 18.16 -13.56 18.81
C VAL A 29 18.62 -14.42 17.63
N ILE A 30 17.68 -14.92 16.85
CA ILE A 30 17.95 -15.69 15.63
C ILE A 30 17.75 -14.81 14.39
N ASN A 31 18.61 -15.02 13.39
CA ASN A 31 18.45 -14.34 12.11
C ASN A 31 17.23 -14.91 11.37
N GLN A 32 16.35 -14.03 10.91
CA GLN A 32 15.21 -14.39 10.07
C GLN A 32 15.57 -14.28 8.59
N ILE A 33 15.09 -15.23 7.79
CA ILE A 33 15.15 -15.12 6.32
C ILE A 33 13.83 -14.49 5.87
N LEU A 34 13.91 -13.29 5.31
CA LEU A 34 12.78 -12.51 4.82
C LEU A 34 12.97 -12.20 3.34
N GLN A 35 11.87 -11.86 2.65
CA GLN A 35 11.96 -11.32 1.28
C GLN A 35 12.62 -9.96 1.32
N SER A 36 13.61 -9.76 0.45
CA SER A 36 14.26 -8.46 0.31
C SER A 36 13.27 -7.41 -0.22
N PRO A 37 13.52 -6.12 0.03
CA PRO A 37 12.81 -5.05 -0.65
C PRO A 37 12.96 -5.17 -2.16
N GLY A 38 11.90 -4.86 -2.90
CA GLY A 38 11.88 -4.95 -4.35
C GLY A 38 10.49 -5.15 -4.91
N ILE A 39 10.44 -5.37 -6.22
CA ILE A 39 9.22 -5.62 -6.98
C ILE A 39 9.24 -7.08 -7.45
N TYR A 40 8.24 -7.85 -7.04
CA TYR A 40 8.09 -9.26 -7.35
C TYR A 40 6.86 -9.48 -8.21
N TYR A 41 7.02 -10.23 -9.30
CA TYR A 41 5.92 -10.61 -10.17
C TYR A 41 5.59 -12.08 -9.98
N ARG A 42 4.30 -12.39 -9.97
CA ARG A 42 3.79 -13.76 -9.89
C ARG A 42 2.65 -13.93 -10.88
N SER A 43 2.60 -15.10 -11.52
CA SER A 43 1.42 -15.57 -12.26
C SER A 43 0.91 -16.84 -11.57
N GLU A 44 -0.38 -16.88 -11.26
CA GLU A 44 -1.06 -18.04 -10.69
C GLU A 44 -2.27 -18.39 -11.55
N LEU A 45 -2.51 -19.68 -11.76
CA LEU A 45 -3.76 -20.13 -12.36
C LEU A 45 -4.82 -20.17 -11.28
N ASP A 46 -5.95 -19.55 -11.57
CA ASP A 46 -7.14 -19.73 -10.76
C ASP A 46 -7.75 -21.13 -10.95
N HIS A 47 -8.67 -21.53 -10.05
CA HIS A 47 -9.56 -22.69 -10.14
C HIS A 47 -10.20 -22.89 -11.53
N ASN A 48 -10.47 -21.81 -12.27
CA ASN A 48 -11.04 -21.87 -13.63
C ASN A 48 -9.98 -21.98 -14.74
N GLY A 49 -8.70 -22.12 -14.41
CA GLY A 49 -7.58 -22.15 -15.37
C GLY A 49 -7.20 -20.79 -15.96
N ILE A 50 -7.75 -19.68 -15.44
CA ILE A 50 -7.44 -18.33 -15.91
C ILE A 50 -6.25 -17.78 -15.13
N SER A 51 -5.24 -17.27 -15.83
CA SER A 51 -4.07 -16.64 -15.22
C SER A 51 -4.43 -15.32 -14.51
N VAL A 52 -4.02 -15.21 -13.26
CA VAL A 52 -4.03 -13.99 -12.44
C VAL A 52 -2.59 -13.54 -12.28
N TYR A 53 -2.33 -12.25 -12.53
CA TYR A 53 -0.99 -11.67 -12.42
C TYR A 53 -0.92 -10.73 -11.24
N THR A 54 0.10 -10.88 -10.41
CA THR A 54 0.29 -10.08 -9.20
C THR A 54 1.69 -9.47 -9.19
N GLY A 55 1.76 -8.14 -9.09
CA GLY A 55 2.97 -7.39 -8.78
C GLY A 55 2.98 -6.98 -7.31
N THR A 56 3.94 -7.48 -6.53
CA THR A 56 4.11 -7.14 -5.11
C THR A 56 5.28 -6.19 -4.93
N ILE A 57 5.04 -5.03 -4.34
CA ILE A 57 6.05 -4.08 -3.92
C ILE A 57 6.32 -4.30 -2.43
N ILE A 58 7.55 -4.65 -2.11
CA ILE A 58 8.04 -4.81 -0.74
C ILE A 58 9.01 -3.67 -0.48
N SER A 59 8.68 -2.83 0.50
CA SER A 59 9.54 -1.72 0.92
C SER A 59 10.32 -2.07 2.18
N ASP A 60 11.49 -1.46 2.35
CA ASP A 60 12.22 -1.47 3.63
C ASP A 60 11.41 -0.75 4.70
N TRP A 61 10.79 0.36 4.32
CA TRP A 61 9.91 1.18 5.16
C TRP A 61 8.63 1.53 4.39
N GLY A 62 7.47 1.39 5.03
CA GLY A 62 6.17 1.76 4.42
C GLY A 62 5.24 0.59 4.05
N GLY A 63 5.65 -0.65 4.32
CA GLY A 63 4.79 -1.83 4.21
C GLY A 63 4.77 -2.48 2.82
N ARG A 64 3.73 -3.29 2.58
CA ARG A 64 3.56 -4.08 1.35
C ARG A 64 2.36 -3.60 0.56
N SER A 65 2.59 -3.35 -0.72
CA SER A 65 1.56 -2.96 -1.69
C SER A 65 1.50 -3.98 -2.81
N GLU A 66 0.30 -4.38 -3.22
CA GLU A 66 0.10 -5.36 -4.28
C GLU A 66 -0.77 -4.77 -5.38
N LEU A 67 -0.39 -5.04 -6.63
CA LEU A 67 -1.20 -4.81 -7.82
C LEU A 67 -1.59 -6.18 -8.38
N GLU A 68 -2.85 -6.37 -8.70
CA GLU A 68 -3.39 -7.64 -9.20
C GLU A 68 -4.21 -7.38 -10.46
N ILE A 69 -3.96 -8.16 -11.51
CA ILE A 69 -4.82 -8.25 -12.68
C ILE A 69 -5.71 -9.47 -12.49
N ASP A 70 -7.01 -9.23 -12.30
CA ASP A 70 -7.98 -10.31 -12.08
C ASP A 70 -8.34 -11.05 -13.38
N ARG A 71 -9.15 -12.10 -13.22
CA ARG A 71 -9.62 -12.96 -14.31
C ARG A 71 -10.48 -12.23 -15.36
N LYS A 72 -11.00 -11.05 -15.03
CA LYS A 72 -11.79 -10.18 -15.92
C LYS A 72 -10.93 -9.04 -16.48
N ALA A 73 -9.60 -9.15 -16.41
CA ALA A 73 -8.62 -8.15 -16.81
C ALA A 73 -8.77 -6.80 -16.09
N ARG A 74 -9.33 -6.79 -14.88
CA ARG A 74 -9.43 -5.59 -14.04
C ARG A 74 -8.19 -5.48 -13.17
N ILE A 75 -7.74 -4.25 -12.99
CA ILE A 75 -6.55 -3.97 -12.20
C ILE A 75 -6.98 -3.49 -10.81
N TRP A 76 -6.51 -4.21 -9.79
CA TRP A 76 -6.77 -3.94 -8.39
C TRP A 76 -5.48 -3.57 -7.69
N ALA A 77 -5.54 -2.60 -6.79
CA ALA A 77 -4.51 -2.29 -5.83
C ALA A 77 -4.94 -2.76 -4.44
N ARG A 78 -4.01 -3.36 -3.69
CA ARG A 78 -4.21 -3.73 -2.29
C ARG A 78 -3.10 -3.09 -1.47
N VAL A 79 -3.50 -2.21 -0.56
CA VAL A 79 -2.59 -1.55 0.36
C VAL A 79 -2.73 -2.17 1.75
N SER A 80 -1.63 -2.64 2.32
CA SER A 80 -1.56 -3.16 3.71
C SER A 80 -2.49 -4.35 4.01
N ARG A 81 -2.69 -5.25 3.03
CA ARG A 81 -3.44 -6.52 3.15
C ARG A 81 -4.92 -6.41 3.53
N LYS A 82 -5.53 -5.23 3.50
CA LYS A 82 -6.93 -5.03 3.93
C LYS A 82 -7.93 -5.30 2.80
N GLN A 83 -8.01 -4.40 1.83
CA GLN A 83 -9.09 -4.40 0.83
C GLN A 83 -8.52 -4.15 -0.57
N LYS A 84 -9.19 -4.72 -1.59
CA LYS A 84 -8.90 -4.45 -3.00
C LYS A 84 -9.61 -3.16 -3.41
N ILE A 85 -8.87 -2.26 -4.02
CA ILE A 85 -9.31 -0.97 -4.53
C ILE A 85 -9.06 -0.97 -6.04
N SER A 86 -10.00 -0.45 -6.83
CA SER A 86 -9.75 -0.28 -8.27
C SER A 86 -8.56 0.66 -8.48
N ILE A 87 -7.66 0.31 -9.39
CA ILE A 87 -6.51 1.17 -9.71
C ILE A 87 -6.95 2.56 -10.16
N LEU A 88 -8.10 2.66 -10.85
CA LEU A 88 -8.66 3.92 -11.32
C LEU A 88 -9.09 4.82 -10.17
N VAL A 89 -9.71 4.23 -9.13
CA VAL A 89 -10.10 4.96 -7.92
C VAL A 89 -8.85 5.43 -7.18
N LEU A 90 -7.83 4.58 -7.05
CA LEU A 90 -6.56 4.96 -6.43
C LEU A 90 -5.86 6.10 -7.16
N SER A 91 -5.70 5.99 -8.49
CA SER A 91 -5.08 7.02 -9.33
C SER A 91 -5.87 8.33 -9.29
N SER A 92 -7.20 8.26 -9.29
CA SER A 92 -8.05 9.45 -9.18
C SER A 92 -7.99 10.11 -7.80
N ALA A 93 -7.96 9.31 -6.72
CA ALA A 93 -7.75 9.82 -5.37
C ALA A 93 -6.35 10.46 -5.20
N MET A 94 -5.34 9.99 -5.95
CA MET A 94 -4.02 10.62 -6.03
C MET A 94 -4.02 11.94 -6.81
N GLY A 95 -5.11 12.28 -7.50
CA GLY A 95 -5.31 13.54 -8.19
C GLY A 95 -5.17 13.49 -9.70
N LEU A 96 -5.04 12.30 -10.30
CA LEU A 96 -5.04 12.14 -11.74
C LEU A 96 -6.47 12.12 -12.28
N ASN A 97 -6.70 12.75 -13.42
CA ASN A 97 -7.97 12.60 -14.14
C ASN A 97 -7.93 11.39 -15.09
N LEU A 98 -9.10 10.93 -15.53
CA LEU A 98 -9.19 9.75 -16.41
C LEU A 98 -8.38 9.92 -17.71
N ARG A 99 -8.34 11.14 -18.26
CA ARG A 99 -7.61 11.43 -19.48
C ARG A 99 -6.10 11.29 -19.27
N GLU A 100 -5.56 11.88 -18.21
CA GLU A 100 -4.15 11.76 -17.81
C GLU A 100 -3.76 10.30 -17.56
N ILE A 101 -4.63 9.51 -16.92
CA ILE A 101 -4.37 8.09 -16.71
C ILE A 101 -4.24 7.38 -18.06
N LEU A 102 -5.18 7.59 -18.98
CA LEU A 102 -5.19 6.93 -20.29
C LEU A 102 -4.04 7.38 -21.20
N GLU A 103 -3.58 8.62 -21.09
CA GLU A 103 -2.46 9.15 -21.88
C GLU A 103 -1.09 8.63 -21.39
N ASN A 104 -0.98 8.24 -20.11
CA ASN A 104 0.30 7.82 -19.51
C ASN A 104 0.48 6.30 -19.40
N VAL A 105 -0.50 5.50 -19.80
CA VAL A 105 -0.42 4.03 -19.77
C VAL A 105 -0.06 3.46 -21.15
N CYS A 106 0.72 2.38 -21.18
CA CYS A 106 1.10 1.74 -22.44
C CYS A 106 -0.06 1.00 -23.13
N TYR A 107 -1.06 0.56 -22.35
CA TYR A 107 -2.18 -0.27 -22.81
C TYR A 107 -3.52 0.31 -22.31
N PRO A 108 -3.97 1.45 -22.86
CA PRO A 108 -5.20 2.13 -22.42
C PRO A 108 -6.46 1.28 -22.62
N GLU A 109 -6.46 0.37 -23.59
CA GLU A 109 -7.57 -0.55 -23.85
C GLU A 109 -7.90 -1.45 -22.65
N ILE A 110 -6.91 -1.82 -21.84
CA ILE A 110 -7.13 -2.60 -20.62
C ILE A 110 -7.99 -1.79 -19.65
N PHE A 111 -7.64 -0.52 -19.43
CA PHE A 111 -8.40 0.38 -18.54
C PHE A 111 -9.81 0.65 -19.06
N LEU A 112 -9.96 0.81 -20.37
CA LEU A 112 -11.26 1.01 -21.01
C LEU A 112 -12.16 -0.23 -20.92
N SER A 113 -11.59 -1.43 -20.89
CA SER A 113 -12.36 -2.69 -20.88
C SER A 113 -13.21 -2.88 -19.62
N PHE A 114 -12.77 -2.33 -18.48
CA PHE A 114 -13.50 -2.42 -17.21
C PHE A 114 -14.17 -1.11 -16.78
N LEU A 115 -13.88 0.00 -17.48
CA LEU A 115 -14.47 1.32 -17.25
C LEU A 115 -15.98 1.34 -17.55
N SER A 116 -16.79 0.95 -16.56
CA SER A 116 -18.25 0.98 -16.67
C SER A 116 -18.83 2.40 -16.46
N ASN A 117 -20.07 2.65 -16.90
CA ASN A 117 -20.78 3.91 -16.60
C ASN A 117 -20.87 4.20 -15.08
N LYS A 118 -20.90 3.15 -14.26
CA LYS A 118 -20.88 3.29 -12.79
C LYS A 118 -19.51 3.75 -12.27
N GLU A 119 -18.43 3.24 -12.83
CA GLU A 119 -17.06 3.66 -12.50
C GLU A 119 -16.75 5.07 -13.02
N ARG A 120 -17.24 5.44 -14.20
CA ARG A 120 -17.12 6.81 -14.71
C ARG A 120 -17.74 7.84 -13.76
N LYS A 121 -18.92 7.55 -13.19
CA LYS A 121 -19.57 8.42 -12.19
C LYS A 121 -18.75 8.55 -10.90
N LYS A 122 -18.05 7.48 -10.51
CA LYS A 122 -17.17 7.45 -9.34
C LYS A 122 -15.88 8.23 -9.52
N ILE A 123 -15.29 8.15 -10.72
CA ILE A 123 -14.02 8.81 -11.08
C ILE A 123 -14.23 10.27 -11.52
N GLY A 124 -15.46 10.65 -11.87
CA GLY A 124 -15.78 11.95 -12.47
C GLY A 124 -15.44 13.19 -11.63
N SER A 125 -15.27 13.03 -10.31
CA SER A 125 -14.78 14.08 -9.43
C SER A 125 -13.76 13.49 -8.45
N LYS A 126 -12.68 14.24 -8.19
CA LYS A 126 -11.60 13.85 -7.28
C LYS A 126 -12.12 13.61 -5.87
N GLU A 127 -13.08 14.41 -5.44
CA GLU A 127 -13.75 14.32 -4.15
C GLU A 127 -14.44 12.96 -3.99
N ASN A 128 -15.17 12.52 -5.01
CA ASN A 128 -15.87 11.22 -5.00
C ASN A 128 -14.89 10.05 -4.96
N ALA A 129 -13.77 10.14 -5.70
CA ALA A 129 -12.74 9.10 -5.68
C ALA A 129 -12.08 8.97 -4.29
N ILE A 130 -11.82 10.09 -3.63
CA ILE A 130 -11.27 10.12 -2.26
C ILE A 130 -12.27 9.52 -1.27
N LEU A 131 -13.55 9.89 -1.38
CA LEU A 131 -14.61 9.30 -0.54
C LEU A 131 -14.71 7.78 -0.72
N GLU A 132 -14.75 7.31 -1.97
CA GLU A 132 -14.81 5.88 -2.26
C GLU A 132 -13.57 5.14 -1.74
N PHE A 133 -12.38 5.75 -1.86
CA PHE A 133 -11.16 5.21 -1.29
C PHE A 133 -11.30 5.05 0.23
N TYR A 134 -11.76 6.08 0.95
CA TYR A 134 -11.95 6.02 2.40
C TYR A 134 -13.04 5.05 2.85
N GLN A 135 -14.14 4.91 2.10
CA GLN A 135 -15.18 3.91 2.38
C GLN A 135 -14.65 2.47 2.36
N GLN A 136 -13.56 2.22 1.64
CA GLN A 136 -12.90 0.91 1.56
C GLN A 136 -11.88 0.69 2.69
N PHE A 137 -11.67 1.67 3.56
CA PHE A 137 -10.90 1.47 4.80
C PHE A 137 -11.85 1.63 5.98
N PRO A 138 -12.17 0.57 6.74
CA PRO A 138 -13.12 0.60 7.85
C PRO A 138 -12.65 1.42 9.07
N CYS A 139 -11.62 2.27 8.91
CA CYS A 139 -11.05 3.08 9.97
C CYS A 139 -11.87 4.35 10.27
N VAL A 140 -12.93 4.66 9.51
CA VAL A 140 -13.78 5.83 9.72
C VAL A 140 -15.17 5.34 10.11
N GLY A 141 -15.54 5.51 11.38
CA GLY A 141 -16.91 5.30 11.84
C GLY A 141 -17.79 6.48 11.39
N GLY A 142 -18.89 6.19 10.70
CA GLY A 142 -19.85 7.18 10.18
C GLY A 142 -19.85 7.30 8.65
N ASP A 143 -20.91 7.88 8.09
CA ASP A 143 -20.98 8.17 6.65
C ASP A 143 -19.93 9.23 6.30
N PRO A 144 -18.94 8.92 5.43
CA PRO A 144 -17.88 9.86 5.13
C PRO A 144 -18.44 11.00 4.26
N VAL A 145 -18.52 12.20 4.85
CA VAL A 145 -18.71 13.44 4.10
C VAL A 145 -17.34 13.94 3.66
N PHE A 146 -17.25 14.47 2.44
CA PHE A 146 -15.98 14.98 1.93
C PHE A 146 -15.53 16.20 2.75
N PHE A 147 -14.28 16.16 3.22
CA PHE A 147 -13.62 17.29 3.87
C PHE A 147 -12.22 17.44 3.29
N GLU A 148 -11.76 18.69 3.12
CA GLU A 148 -10.39 18.98 2.66
C GLU A 148 -9.32 18.36 3.60
N SER A 149 -9.66 18.13 4.86
CA SER A 149 -8.84 17.41 5.83
C SER A 149 -8.58 15.95 5.44
N LEU A 150 -9.55 15.26 4.82
CA LEU A 150 -9.38 13.89 4.33
C LEU A 150 -8.37 13.83 3.18
N CYS A 151 -8.37 14.81 2.28
CA CYS A 151 -7.35 14.92 1.23
C CYS A 151 -5.95 15.02 1.84
N LYS A 152 -5.78 15.92 2.82
CA LYS A 152 -4.50 16.12 3.51
C LYS A 152 -4.10 14.88 4.31
N GLU A 153 -5.04 14.18 4.91
CA GLU A 153 -4.79 12.95 5.64
C GLU A 153 -4.40 11.80 4.70
N LEU A 154 -5.04 11.66 3.54
CA LEU A 154 -4.70 10.64 2.54
C LEU A 154 -3.28 10.88 2.04
N GLN A 155 -2.97 12.13 1.67
CA GLN A 155 -1.62 12.53 1.29
C GLN A 155 -0.62 12.27 2.43
N LYS A 156 -0.98 12.58 3.68
CA LYS A 156 -0.10 12.38 4.83
C LYS A 156 0.15 10.90 5.16
N LYS A 157 -0.90 10.07 5.15
CA LYS A 157 -0.82 8.66 5.54
C LYS A 157 -0.26 7.78 4.45
N PHE A 158 -0.66 7.99 3.20
CA PHE A 158 -0.30 7.11 2.08
C PHE A 158 0.86 7.65 1.23
N LEU A 159 1.05 8.98 1.13
CA LEU A 159 2.11 9.58 0.30
C LEU A 159 3.31 10.08 1.12
N GLN A 160 3.10 10.49 2.38
CA GLN A 160 4.17 10.93 3.28
C GLN A 160 4.80 9.79 4.09
N GLN A 161 4.10 8.66 4.31
CA GLN A 161 4.84 7.42 4.62
C GLN A 161 5.62 7.05 3.37
N ARG A 162 6.89 7.41 3.37
CA ARG A 162 7.79 7.11 2.27
C ARG A 162 7.91 5.59 2.18
N CYS A 163 7.25 5.02 1.18
CA CYS A 163 7.56 3.68 0.69
C CYS A 163 8.99 3.75 0.15
N GLU A 164 9.97 3.43 1.00
CA GLU A 164 11.39 3.46 0.63
C GLU A 164 11.83 2.03 0.33
N LEU A 165 12.26 1.79 -0.92
CA LEU A 165 12.87 0.51 -1.32
C LEU A 165 14.28 0.32 -0.72
N GLY A 166 14.82 1.36 -0.09
CA GLY A 166 16.14 1.40 0.53
C GLY A 166 17.28 1.13 -0.46
N ARG A 167 18.47 0.82 0.08
CA ARG A 167 19.71 0.60 -0.70
C ARG A 167 19.74 -0.74 -1.44
N ILE A 168 18.94 -1.70 -0.99
CA ILE A 168 18.92 -3.05 -1.59
C ILE A 168 17.89 -3.09 -2.72
N GLY A 169 16.75 -2.43 -2.55
CA GLY A 169 15.69 -2.42 -3.55
C GLY A 169 15.84 -1.35 -4.64
N ARG A 170 16.81 -0.42 -4.55
CA ARG A 170 17.04 0.65 -5.53
C ARG A 170 18.52 0.92 -5.77
#